data_AF-A0A6S6SHG9-F1
#
_entry.id   AF-A0A6S6SHG9-F1
#
_cell.length_a   1.000
_cell.length_b   1.000
_cell.length_c   1.000
_cell.angle_alpha   90.00
_cell.angle_beta   90.00
_cell.angle_gamma   90.00
#
_symmetry.space_group_name_H-M   'P 1'
#
loop_
_entity.id
_entity.type
_entity.pdbx_description
1 polymer ?
#
loop_
_entity_poly.entity_id
_entity_poly.type
_entity_poly.pdbx_seq_one_letter_code
_entity_poly.pdbx_strand_id
1 'polypeptide(L)'
;MRITITEKQASVLQAILENSMNSDIENEKTVAYTLLKQIINEKHKHSSEKQKHAAKKATKTRTAKAKNKIENAVNLLRLEKKEITTYSVSLASGCSFNTCKKYKHYWEN
;
A
#
# COMPACT_ATOMS: atom_id res chain seq x y z
N MET A 1 -7.27 10.67 -13.18
CA MET A 1 -8.37 9.87 -12.61
C MET A 1 -7.92 8.41 -12.54
N ARG A 2 -8.05 7.71 -11.39
CA ARG A 2 -7.74 6.28 -11.27
C ARG A 2 -9.05 5.51 -11.28
N ILE A 3 -9.22 4.58 -12.22
CA ILE A 3 -10.39 3.71 -12.31
C ILE A 3 -10.00 2.34 -11.76
N THR A 4 -10.83 1.77 -10.88
CA THR A 4 -10.64 0.43 -10.34
C THR A 4 -11.66 -0.50 -10.98
N ILE A 5 -11.19 -1.60 -11.58
CA ILE A 5 -12.01 -2.61 -12.21
C ILE A 5 -11.66 -3.99 -11.64
N THR A 6 -12.65 -4.87 -11.56
CA THR A 6 -12.49 -6.28 -11.18
C THR A 6 -11.93 -7.11 -12.33
N GLU A 7 -11.43 -8.31 -12.05
CA GLU A 7 -10.95 -9.24 -13.09
C GLU A 7 -12.04 -9.57 -14.12
N LYS A 8 -13.28 -9.75 -13.67
CA LYS A 8 -14.43 -9.99 -14.56
C LYS A 8 -14.70 -8.81 -15.48
N GLN A 9 -14.66 -7.58 -14.95
CA GLN A 9 -14.81 -6.37 -15.75
C GLN A 9 -13.65 -6.19 -16.75
N ALA A 10 -12.42 -6.52 -16.35
CA ALA A 10 -11.27 -6.48 -17.24
C ALA A 10 -11.39 -7.49 -18.39
N SER A 11 -11.91 -8.70 -18.14
CA SER A 11 -12.17 -9.70 -19.17
C SER A 11 -13.23 -9.25 -20.17
N VAL A 12 -14.34 -8.67 -19.69
CA VAL A 12 -15.39 -8.12 -20.57
C VAL A 12 -14.83 -6.96 -21.40
N LEU A 13 -14.03 -6.09 -20.80
CA LEU A 13 -13.38 -4.98 -21.51
C LEU A 13 -12.44 -5.48 -22.61
N GLN A 14 -11.64 -6.52 -22.36
CA GLN A 14 -10.78 -7.12 -23.39
C GLN A 14 -11.58 -7.61 -24.59
N ALA A 15 -12.67 -8.35 -24.37
CA ALA A 15 -13.53 -8.83 -25.45
C ALA A 15 -14.16 -7.69 -26.26
N ILE A 16 -14.57 -6.61 -25.62
CA ILE A 16 -15.10 -5.41 -26.30
C ILE A 16 -14.01 -4.78 -27.17
N LEU A 17 -12.81 -4.59 -26.63
CA LEU A 17 -11.70 -3.96 -27.36
C LEU A 17 -11.23 -4.81 -28.54
N GLU A 18 -11.20 -6.14 -28.41
CA GLU A 18 -10.89 -7.07 -29.50
C GLU A 18 -11.88 -6.94 -30.66
N ASN A 19 -13.17 -6.78 -30.36
CA ASN A 19 -14.18 -6.50 -31.38
C ASN A 19 -13.99 -5.12 -32.03
N SER A 20 -13.62 -4.10 -31.25
CA SER A 20 -13.34 -2.75 -31.77
C SER A 20 -12.11 -2.68 -32.68
N MET A 21 -11.16 -3.62 -32.59
CA MET A 21 -10.04 -3.70 -33.54
C MET A 21 -10.48 -4.05 -34.97
N ASN A 22 -11.69 -4.58 -35.14
CA ASN A 22 -12.28 -4.88 -36.46
C ASN A 22 -13.17 -3.74 -36.99
N SER A 23 -13.31 -2.61 -36.26
CA SER A 23 -14.09 -1.44 -36.71
C SER A 23 -13.46 -0.82 -37.95
N ASP A 24 -14.22 -0.39 -38.97
CA ASP A 24 -13.65 0.29 -40.15
C ASP A 24 -13.02 1.66 -39.85
N ILE A 25 -13.21 2.19 -38.65
CA ILE A 25 -12.71 3.49 -38.20
C ILE A 25 -11.29 3.34 -37.64
N GLU A 26 -10.28 3.84 -38.37
CA GLU A 26 -8.85 3.71 -38.03
C GLU A 26 -8.48 4.23 -36.63
N ASN A 27 -9.09 5.35 -36.20
CA ASN A 27 -8.86 5.91 -34.88
C ASN A 27 -9.34 4.96 -33.75
N GLU A 28 -10.48 4.28 -33.94
CA GLU A 28 -11.00 3.31 -32.97
C GLU A 28 -10.11 2.08 -32.88
N LYS A 29 -9.62 1.55 -34.02
CA LYS A 29 -8.65 0.46 -34.05
C LYS A 29 -7.39 0.79 -33.26
N THR A 30 -6.86 1.99 -33.49
CA THR A 30 -5.61 2.45 -32.86
C THR A 30 -5.77 2.59 -31.35
N VAL A 31 -6.88 3.19 -30.90
CA VAL A 31 -7.19 3.31 -29.47
C VAL A 31 -7.41 1.93 -28.83
N ALA A 32 -8.14 1.03 -29.49
CA ALA A 32 -8.38 -0.31 -28.98
C ALA A 32 -7.08 -1.10 -28.81
N TYR A 33 -6.19 -1.07 -29.80
CA TYR A 33 -4.89 -1.74 -29.75
C TYR A 33 -4.00 -1.22 -28.61
N THR A 34 -3.91 0.11 -28.45
CA THR A 34 -3.07 0.71 -27.40
C THR A 34 -3.58 0.38 -26.00
N LEU A 35 -4.91 0.40 -25.78
CA LEU A 35 -5.53 0.01 -24.52
C LEU A 35 -5.32 -1.48 -24.22
N LEU A 36 -5.49 -2.36 -25.20
CA LEU A 36 -5.29 -3.80 -25.02
C LEU A 36 -3.85 -4.10 -24.59
N LYS A 37 -2.86 -3.48 -25.25
CA LYS A 37 -1.43 -3.59 -24.91
C LYS A 37 -1.16 -3.14 -23.47
N GLN A 38 -1.77 -2.03 -23.04
CA GLN A 38 -1.63 -1.53 -21.66
C GLN A 38 -2.23 -2.50 -20.64
N ILE A 39 -3.43 -3.03 -20.90
CA ILE A 39 -4.10 -3.99 -20.00
C ILE A 39 -3.26 -5.26 -19.86
N ILE A 40 -2.76 -5.81 -20.98
CA ILE A 40 -1.91 -7.00 -20.96
C ILE A 40 -0.64 -6.74 -20.15
N ASN A 41 0.04 -5.62 -20.40
CA ASN A 41 1.27 -5.27 -19.68
C ASN A 41 1.05 -5.11 -18.17
N GLU A 42 -0.06 -4.48 -17.76
CA GLU A 42 -0.41 -4.35 -16.34
C GLU A 42 -0.82 -5.69 -15.72
N LYS A 43 -1.52 -6.57 -16.46
CA LYS A 43 -1.83 -7.94 -16.01
C LYS A 43 -0.56 -8.74 -15.71
N HIS A 44 0.52 -8.53 -16.48
CA HIS A 44 1.79 -9.22 -16.26
C HIS A 44 2.70 -8.56 -15.23
N LYS A 45 2.30 -7.41 -14.67
CA LYS A 45 3.08 -6.67 -13.67
C LYS A 45 2.92 -7.27 -12.29
N HIS A 46 3.53 -8.43 -12.09
CA HIS A 46 3.61 -9.08 -10.79
C HIS A 46 5.01 -8.91 -10.20
N SER A 47 5.07 -8.55 -8.91
CA SER A 47 6.33 -8.64 -8.17
C SER A 47 6.77 -10.10 -8.11
N SER A 48 8.05 -10.37 -8.34
CA SER A 48 8.60 -11.71 -8.17
C SER A 48 8.47 -12.17 -6.71
N GLU A 49 8.48 -13.49 -6.48
CA GLU A 49 8.44 -14.02 -5.10
C GLU A 49 9.60 -13.49 -4.25
N LYS A 50 10.78 -13.29 -4.84
CA LYS A 50 11.93 -12.66 -4.17
C LYS A 50 11.61 -11.21 -3.75
N GLN A 51 10.99 -10.43 -4.63
CA GLN A 51 10.58 -9.05 -4.32
C GLN A 51 9.50 -9.01 -3.23
N LYS A 52 8.49 -9.89 -3.31
CA LYS A 52 7.43 -10.01 -2.29
C LYS A 52 8.04 -10.35 -0.92
N HIS A 53 8.96 -11.32 -0.89
CA HIS A 53 9.64 -11.73 0.34
C HIS A 53 10.49 -10.60 0.93
N ALA A 54 11.25 -9.89 0.09
CA ALA A 54 12.04 -8.74 0.52
C ALA A 54 11.15 -7.62 1.09
N ALA A 55 10.03 -7.29 0.43
CA ALA A 55 9.07 -6.30 0.91
C ALA A 55 8.43 -6.69 2.26
N LYS A 56 8.09 -7.99 2.43
CA LYS A 56 7.57 -8.53 3.70
C LYS A 56 8.61 -8.41 4.81
N LYS A 57 9.87 -8.77 4.54
CA LYS A 57 10.99 -8.65 5.48
C LYS A 57 11.22 -7.19 5.89
N ALA A 58 11.32 -6.29 4.93
CA ALA A 58 11.49 -4.86 5.18
C ALA A 58 10.34 -4.28 6.02
N THR A 59 9.10 -4.69 5.73
CA THR A 59 7.91 -4.28 6.49
C THR A 59 7.95 -4.82 7.93
N LYS A 60 8.35 -6.08 8.13
CA LYS A 60 8.53 -6.68 9.46
C LYS A 60 9.58 -5.91 10.27
N THR A 61 10.74 -5.63 9.67
CA THR A 61 11.82 -4.87 10.32
C THR A 61 11.38 -3.45 10.69
N ARG A 62 10.74 -2.72 9.76
CA ARG A 62 10.22 -1.37 10.03
C ARG A 62 9.18 -1.37 11.15
N THR A 63 8.31 -2.39 11.17
CA THR A 63 7.29 -2.56 12.21
C THR A 63 7.93 -2.82 13.57
N ALA A 64 8.89 -3.74 13.65
CA ALA A 64 9.61 -4.04 14.90
C ALA A 64 10.36 -2.81 15.42
N LYS A 65 11.06 -2.07 14.55
CA LYS A 65 11.76 -0.84 14.93
C LYS A 65 10.81 0.22 15.50
N ALA A 66 9.63 0.38 14.91
CA ALA A 66 8.62 1.32 15.41
C ALA A 66 8.09 0.90 16.79
N LYS A 67 7.79 -0.40 16.97
CA LYS A 67 7.34 -0.95 18.27
C LYS A 67 8.38 -0.71 19.37
N ASN A 68 9.63 -1.09 19.14
CA ASN A 68 10.70 -0.90 20.11
C ASN A 68 10.90 0.57 20.49
N LYS A 69 10.84 1.49 19.50
CA LYS A 69 10.92 2.94 19.77
C LYS A 69 9.79 3.44 20.65
N ILE A 70 8.57 2.95 20.38
CA ILE A 70 7.37 3.32 21.12
C ILE A 70 7.41 2.76 22.55
N GLU A 71 7.77 1.49 22.71
CA GLU A 71 7.96 0.85 24.03
C GLU A 71 9.01 1.59 24.87
N ASN A 72 10.16 1.91 24.27
CA ASN A 72 11.21 2.68 24.95
C ASN A 72 10.72 4.08 25.36
N ALA A 73 9.98 4.76 24.49
CA ALA A 73 9.42 6.07 24.79
C ALA A 73 8.40 6.03 25.94
N VAL A 74 7.52 5.03 25.94
CA VAL A 74 6.56 4.81 27.04
C VAL A 74 7.31 4.56 28.36
N ASN A 75 8.33 3.70 28.34
CA ASN A 75 9.13 3.41 29.52
C ASN A 75 9.86 4.65 30.04
N LEU A 76 10.42 5.47 29.14
CA LEU A 76 11.06 6.74 29.51
C LEU A 76 10.05 7.70 30.16
N LEU A 77 8.86 7.87 29.57
CA LEU A 77 7.82 8.74 30.13
C LEU A 77 7.33 8.24 31.49
N ARG A 78 7.23 6.91 31.69
CA ARG A 78 6.92 6.30 33.00
C ARG A 78 8.00 6.62 34.03
N LEU A 79 9.27 6.50 33.67
CA LEU A 79 10.41 6.81 34.56
C LEU A 79 10.43 8.29 34.96
N GLU A 80 10.12 9.18 34.01
CA GLU A 80 10.04 10.63 34.25
C GLU A 80 8.73 11.06 34.95
N LYS A 81 7.83 10.12 35.26
CA LYS A 81 6.49 10.38 35.81
C LYS A 81 5.68 11.38 34.98
N LYS A 82 5.88 11.39 33.66
CA LYS A 82 5.15 12.26 32.72
C LYS A 82 3.87 11.59 32.24
N GLU A 83 2.91 12.41 31.83
CA GLU A 83 1.67 11.93 31.24
C GLU A 83 1.94 11.16 29.93
N ILE A 84 1.37 9.98 29.83
CA ILE A 84 1.55 9.07 28.69
C ILE A 84 0.37 9.25 27.74
N THR A 85 0.47 10.23 26.86
CA THR A 85 -0.50 10.47 25.79
C THR A 85 0.09 10.00 24.45
N THR A 86 -0.76 9.77 23.45
CA THR A 86 -0.24 9.45 22.10
C THR A 86 0.67 10.56 21.56
N TYR A 87 0.41 11.81 21.95
CA TYR A 87 1.24 12.95 21.59
C TYR A 87 2.60 12.90 22.28
N SER A 88 2.66 12.73 23.60
CA SER A 88 3.94 12.67 24.33
C SER A 88 4.80 11.47 23.89
N VAL A 89 4.17 10.32 23.63
CA VAL A 89 4.85 9.13 23.07
C VAL A 89 5.38 9.42 21.66
N SER A 90 4.66 10.16 20.82
CA SER A 90 5.14 10.51 19.47
C SER A 90 6.38 11.39 19.50
N LEU A 91 6.42 12.37 20.40
CA LEU A 91 7.57 13.24 20.60
C LEU A 91 8.79 12.44 21.11
N ALA A 92 8.59 11.61 22.14
CA ALA A 92 9.66 10.85 22.77
C ALA A 92 10.21 9.72 21.87
N SER A 93 9.37 9.07 21.07
CA SER A 93 9.78 7.97 20.17
C SER A 93 10.37 8.46 18.83
N GLY A 94 10.07 9.70 18.44
CA GLY A 94 10.33 10.21 17.09
C GLY A 94 9.53 9.49 16.00
N CYS A 95 8.44 8.82 16.36
CA CYS A 95 7.49 8.22 15.42
C CYS A 95 6.35 9.19 15.13
N SER A 96 5.72 9.08 13.95
CA SER A 96 4.56 9.91 13.63
C SER A 96 3.38 9.60 14.53
N PHE A 97 2.55 10.61 14.79
CA PHE A 97 1.35 10.49 15.63
C PHE A 97 0.47 9.28 15.22
N ASN A 98 0.22 9.10 13.92
CA ASN A 98 -0.59 7.97 13.43
C ASN A 98 0.06 6.61 13.71
N THR A 99 1.39 6.53 13.68
CA THR A 99 2.11 5.30 14.03
C THR A 99 1.94 5.00 15.51
N CYS A 100 2.10 5.99 16.38
CA CYS A 100 1.84 5.82 17.82
C CYS A 100 0.38 5.47 18.09
N LYS A 101 -0.57 6.15 17.45
CA LYS A 101 -2.01 5.87 17.57
C LYS A 101 -2.35 4.43 17.17
N LYS A 102 -1.72 3.89 16.14
CA LYS A 102 -1.89 2.48 15.73
C LYS A 102 -1.47 1.50 16.83
N TYR A 103 -0.48 1.85 17.64
CA TYR A 103 0.11 0.99 18.67
C TYR A 103 -0.26 1.41 20.10
N LYS A 104 -1.30 2.23 20.26
CA LYS A 104 -1.74 2.83 21.52
C LYS A 104 -2.07 1.81 22.62
N HIS A 105 -2.52 0.62 22.23
CA HIS A 105 -2.83 -0.50 23.12
C HIS A 105 -1.65 -0.98 23.99
N TYR A 106 -0.40 -0.58 23.70
CA TYR A 106 0.74 -0.95 24.53
C TYR A 106 0.81 -0.22 25.89
N TRP A 107 0.10 0.90 26.08
CA TRP A 107 0.21 1.71 27.31
C TRP A 107 -1.11 2.25 27.86
N GLU A 108 -2.25 1.92 27.25
CA GLU A 108 -3.57 2.32 27.76
C GLU A 108 -4.25 1.29 28.65
N ASN A 109 -3.55 0.21 29.02
CA ASN A 109 -4.02 -0.78 30.00
C ASN A 109 -3.47 -0.46 31.39
#